data_AF-A0A954YGN9-F1
#
_entry.id   AF-A0A954YGN9-F1
#
_cell.length_a   1.000
_cell.length_b   1.000
_cell.length_c   1.000
_cell.angle_alpha   90.00
_cell.angle_beta   90.00
_cell.angle_gamma   90.00
#
_symmetry.space_group_name_H-M   'P 1'
#
loop_
_entity.id
_entity.type
_entity.pdbx_description
1 polymer ?
#
loop_
_entity_poly.entity_id
_entity_poly.type
_entity_poly.pdbx_seq_one_letter_code
_entity_poly.pdbx_strand_id
1 'polypeptide(L)'
;MRSTRLIGALLVFAGVSGAVANAQIKWGTDAKAGIDQAKTQLKPLMFYVLGRTADRDRDIERDQIRAFQDPRVIEMAKKFITVRMSRSVHRDLLRDWGVPDRATMWVVFADGQGRLLGDPLGATGVAVADSLAQRMALSFQAFRRTLFDEVLREKLTNAETSEADIRTALGLVEEDTITVADEIIVELLKREKLEDATRAKAVSALAKLSSKPAVEELFRLALAKDAAATERLGKITPTGAEYLLPELEGGKAAERIVAYTAVVASCKIKSRKPEEFWTSQPAKTQEAEIERVSKAVKKAAENWRDHYEPYY
;
A
#
# COMPACT_ATOMS: atom_id res chain seq x y z
N MET A 1 -48.84 1.73 47.53
CA MET A 1 -48.23 0.45 47.09
C MET A 1 -48.20 0.42 45.57
N ARG A 2 -47.06 0.70 44.94
CA ARG A 2 -46.87 0.57 43.48
C ARG A 2 -45.67 -0.36 43.28
N SER A 3 -45.94 -1.48 42.61
CA SER A 3 -45.03 -2.60 42.39
C SER A 3 -44.18 -2.36 41.15
N THR A 4 -42.86 -2.29 41.34
CA THR A 4 -41.87 -2.11 40.27
C THR A 4 -41.41 -3.49 39.82
N ARG A 5 -41.80 -3.92 38.61
CA ARG A 5 -41.36 -5.18 38.00
C ARG A 5 -39.97 -4.99 37.38
N LEU A 6 -38.96 -5.71 37.92
CA LEU A 6 -37.67 -5.93 37.27
C LEU A 6 -37.84 -6.92 36.12
N ILE A 7 -37.48 -6.51 34.90
CA ILE A 7 -37.30 -7.39 33.75
C ILE A 7 -35.79 -7.60 33.60
N GLY A 8 -35.32 -8.80 33.95
CA GLY A 8 -33.94 -9.22 33.74
C GLY A 8 -33.70 -9.52 32.26
N ALA A 9 -32.80 -8.77 31.64
CA ALA A 9 -32.35 -9.00 30.28
C ALA A 9 -31.33 -10.14 30.26
N LEU A 10 -31.70 -11.25 29.61
CA LEU A 10 -30.82 -12.38 29.33
C LEU A 10 -29.96 -12.04 28.11
N LEU A 11 -28.66 -11.86 28.33
CA LEU A 11 -27.67 -11.56 27.27
C LEU A 11 -27.23 -12.87 26.61
N VAL A 12 -27.77 -13.17 25.44
CA VAL A 12 -27.35 -14.29 24.59
C VAL A 12 -26.08 -13.85 23.83
N PHE A 13 -24.92 -14.38 24.24
CA PHE A 13 -23.69 -14.30 23.45
C PHE A 13 -23.84 -15.17 22.20
N ALA A 14 -24.28 -14.57 21.10
CA ALA A 14 -24.18 -15.19 19.79
C ALA A 14 -22.70 -15.17 19.38
N GLY A 15 -22.03 -16.32 19.50
CA GLY A 15 -20.69 -16.54 18.98
C GLY A 15 -20.72 -16.41 17.46
N VAL A 16 -20.22 -15.28 16.94
CA VAL A 16 -19.99 -15.08 15.51
C VAL A 16 -18.83 -15.99 15.10
N SER A 17 -19.17 -17.24 14.76
CA SER A 17 -18.28 -18.11 14.01
C SER A 17 -18.25 -17.56 12.59
N GLY A 18 -17.42 -16.55 12.37
CA GLY A 18 -17.20 -15.99 11.05
C GLY A 18 -16.62 -17.07 10.15
N ALA A 19 -17.44 -17.57 9.23
CA ALA A 19 -16.95 -18.40 8.13
C ALA A 19 -15.89 -17.57 7.40
N VAL A 20 -14.64 -17.97 7.50
CA VAL A 20 -13.56 -17.40 6.69
C VAL A 20 -13.87 -17.83 5.27
N ALA A 21 -14.56 -16.97 4.52
CA ALA A 21 -14.82 -17.21 3.12
C ALA A 21 -13.46 -17.48 2.47
N ASN A 22 -13.31 -18.65 1.83
CA ASN A 22 -12.09 -19.02 1.11
C ASN A 22 -11.84 -17.97 0.02
N ALA A 23 -11.04 -16.96 0.35
CA ALA A 23 -10.67 -15.93 -0.59
C ALA A 23 -9.87 -16.61 -1.71
N GLN A 24 -10.26 -16.37 -2.96
CA GLN A 24 -9.61 -16.93 -4.14
C GLN A 24 -9.46 -15.83 -5.19
N ILE A 25 -8.42 -15.93 -6.00
CA ILE A 25 -8.21 -15.02 -7.14
C ILE A 25 -9.36 -15.18 -8.14
N LYS A 26 -10.01 -14.06 -8.48
CA LYS A 26 -11.11 -14.01 -9.43
C LYS A 26 -10.59 -13.87 -10.85
N TRP A 27 -10.29 -15.01 -11.48
CA TRP A 27 -9.79 -15.04 -12.84
C TRP A 27 -10.89 -14.72 -13.87
N GLY A 28 -10.73 -13.65 -14.63
CA GLY A 28 -11.48 -13.42 -15.86
C GLY A 28 -11.07 -14.41 -16.95
N THR A 29 -11.90 -14.61 -17.97
CA THR A 29 -11.61 -15.52 -19.10
C THR A 29 -11.53 -14.82 -20.45
N ASP A 30 -11.88 -13.53 -20.50
CA ASP A 30 -11.80 -12.69 -21.70
C ASP A 30 -10.55 -11.80 -21.61
N ALA A 31 -9.53 -12.12 -22.40
CA ALA A 31 -8.29 -11.37 -22.43
C ALA A 31 -8.46 -9.95 -22.96
N LYS A 32 -9.34 -9.74 -23.94
CA LYS A 32 -9.56 -8.42 -24.52
C LYS A 32 -10.26 -7.51 -23.51
N ALA A 33 -11.33 -8.00 -22.89
CA ALA A 33 -12.03 -7.25 -21.84
C ALA A 33 -11.11 -6.93 -20.65
N GLY A 34 -10.23 -7.86 -20.26
CA GLY A 34 -9.23 -7.61 -19.23
C GLY A 34 -8.25 -6.50 -19.59
N ILE A 35 -7.72 -6.50 -20.82
CA ILE A 35 -6.81 -5.45 -21.33
C ILE A 35 -7.53 -4.09 -21.36
N ASP A 36 -8.76 -4.04 -21.86
CA ASP A 36 -9.54 -2.80 -21.93
C ASP A 36 -9.85 -2.26 -20.53
N GLN A 37 -10.16 -3.14 -19.57
CA GLN A 37 -10.32 -2.78 -18.17
C GLN A 37 -9.02 -2.24 -17.57
N ALA A 38 -7.88 -2.89 -17.83
CA ALA A 38 -6.57 -2.45 -17.36
C ALA A 38 -6.20 -1.06 -17.88
N LYS A 39 -6.45 -0.77 -19.17
CA LYS A 39 -6.27 0.57 -19.76
C LYS A 39 -7.15 1.62 -19.09
N THR A 40 -8.41 1.29 -18.87
CA THR A 40 -9.40 2.22 -18.30
C THR A 40 -9.11 2.53 -16.83
N GLN A 41 -8.76 1.50 -16.06
CA GLN A 41 -8.52 1.62 -14.60
C GLN A 41 -7.08 1.97 -14.26
N LEU A 42 -6.19 2.07 -15.26
CA LEU A 42 -4.74 2.24 -15.07
C LEU A 42 -4.19 1.20 -14.08
N LYS A 43 -4.51 -0.08 -14.32
CA LYS A 43 -4.04 -1.20 -13.48
C LYS A 43 -3.21 -2.18 -14.31
N PRO A 44 -2.21 -2.83 -13.71
CA PRO A 44 -1.45 -3.87 -14.39
C PRO A 44 -2.28 -5.14 -14.55
N LEU A 45 -1.87 -5.97 -15.51
CA LEU A 45 -2.46 -7.26 -15.83
C LEU A 45 -1.64 -8.39 -15.21
N MET A 46 -2.33 -9.42 -14.76
CA MET A 46 -1.74 -10.71 -14.40
C MET A 46 -2.44 -11.80 -15.20
N PHE A 47 -1.72 -12.41 -16.14
CA PHE A 47 -2.22 -13.47 -16.99
C PHE A 47 -1.75 -14.83 -16.50
N TYR A 48 -2.68 -15.77 -16.28
CA TYR A 48 -2.36 -17.18 -16.07
C TYR A 48 -2.53 -17.94 -17.38
N VAL A 49 -1.41 -18.31 -18.00
CA VAL A 49 -1.35 -18.91 -19.34
C VAL A 49 -1.46 -20.42 -19.24
N LEU A 50 -2.49 -20.97 -19.86
CA LEU A 50 -2.84 -22.39 -19.79
C LEU A 50 -2.71 -23.07 -21.14
N GLY A 51 -1.94 -24.16 -21.20
CA GLY A 51 -1.94 -25.10 -22.31
C GLY A 51 -3.14 -26.05 -22.28
N ARG A 52 -3.11 -27.06 -23.17
CA ARG A 52 -4.10 -28.16 -23.16
C ARG A 52 -3.97 -28.92 -21.83
N THR A 53 -5.06 -29.51 -21.35
CA THR A 53 -5.05 -30.28 -20.09
C THR A 53 -4.03 -31.43 -20.10
N ALA A 54 -3.80 -32.07 -21.25
CA ALA A 54 -2.80 -33.13 -21.40
C ALA A 54 -1.35 -32.62 -21.25
N ASP A 55 -1.11 -31.32 -21.43
CA ASP A 55 0.21 -30.69 -21.29
C ASP A 55 0.47 -30.20 -19.85
N ARG A 56 -0.46 -30.44 -18.91
CA ARG A 56 -0.38 -29.95 -17.53
C ARG A 56 0.06 -31.06 -16.60
N ASP A 57 1.13 -30.79 -15.87
CA ASP A 57 1.54 -31.62 -14.76
C ASP A 57 0.56 -31.43 -13.59
N ARG A 58 -0.06 -32.53 -13.15
CA ARG A 58 -1.10 -32.51 -12.11
C ARG A 58 -0.56 -32.12 -10.73
N ASP A 59 0.68 -32.50 -10.43
CA ASP A 59 1.30 -32.16 -9.15
C ASP A 59 1.64 -30.68 -9.11
N ILE A 60 2.21 -30.15 -10.19
CA ILE A 60 2.47 -28.71 -10.33
C ILE A 60 1.16 -27.91 -10.31
N GLU A 61 0.12 -28.33 -11.03
CA GLU A 61 -1.17 -27.63 -11.04
C GLU A 61 -1.80 -27.57 -9.63
N ARG A 62 -1.73 -28.67 -8.87
CA ARG A 62 -2.18 -28.71 -7.46
C ARG A 62 -1.40 -27.70 -6.60
N ASP A 63 -0.09 -27.64 -6.77
CA ASP A 63 0.75 -26.76 -5.95
C ASP A 63 0.57 -25.28 -6.34
N GLN A 64 0.33 -24.97 -7.62
CA GLN A 64 -0.09 -23.63 -8.05
C GLN A 64 -1.44 -23.23 -7.47
N ILE A 65 -2.41 -24.14 -7.40
CA ILE A 65 -3.70 -23.85 -6.75
C ILE A 65 -3.50 -23.48 -5.28
N ARG A 66 -2.60 -24.17 -4.58
CA ARG A 66 -2.23 -23.82 -3.20
C ARG A 66 -1.56 -22.45 -3.13
N ALA A 67 -0.63 -22.15 -4.03
CA ALA A 67 0.03 -20.84 -4.11
C ALA A 67 -0.97 -19.71 -4.38
N PHE A 68 -1.95 -19.90 -5.26
CA PHE A 68 -3.02 -18.91 -5.51
C PHE A 68 -4.00 -18.73 -4.34
N GLN A 69 -4.01 -19.65 -3.38
CA GLN A 69 -4.79 -19.56 -2.15
C GLN A 69 -3.99 -18.94 -0.99
N ASP A 70 -2.69 -18.68 -1.18
CA ASP A 70 -1.88 -18.01 -0.18
C ASP A 70 -2.43 -16.58 0.04
N PRO A 71 -2.69 -16.16 1.30
CA PRO A 71 -3.23 -14.84 1.60
C PRO A 71 -2.42 -13.69 1.00
N ARG A 72 -1.09 -13.84 0.92
CA ARG A 72 -0.18 -12.81 0.41
C ARG A 72 -0.35 -12.65 -1.10
N VAL A 73 -0.48 -13.76 -1.81
CA VAL A 73 -0.75 -13.78 -3.25
C VAL A 73 -2.14 -13.20 -3.54
N ILE A 74 -3.14 -13.51 -2.70
CA ILE A 74 -4.50 -12.96 -2.84
C ILE A 74 -4.51 -11.45 -2.65
N GLU A 75 -3.86 -10.93 -1.60
CA GLU A 75 -3.78 -9.48 -1.38
C GLU A 75 -3.07 -8.77 -2.54
N MET A 76 -1.97 -9.34 -3.03
CA MET A 76 -1.28 -8.81 -4.20
C MET A 76 -2.13 -8.89 -5.46
N ALA A 77 -2.91 -9.96 -5.66
CA ALA A 77 -3.74 -10.13 -6.84
C ALA A 77 -4.81 -9.04 -6.98
N LYS A 78 -5.25 -8.42 -5.88
CA LYS A 78 -6.19 -7.28 -5.91
C LYS A 78 -5.61 -6.03 -6.59
N LYS A 79 -4.28 -5.96 -6.74
CA LYS A 79 -3.57 -4.88 -7.45
C LYS A 79 -3.54 -5.08 -8.96
N PHE A 80 -3.98 -6.24 -9.46
CA PHE A 80 -3.94 -6.60 -10.86
C PHE A 80 -5.35 -6.86 -11.41
N ILE A 81 -5.52 -6.66 -12.71
CA ILE A 81 -6.59 -7.28 -13.48
C ILE A 81 -6.16 -8.71 -13.82
N THR A 82 -6.80 -9.70 -13.21
CA THR A 82 -6.39 -11.10 -13.31
C THR A 82 -7.18 -11.86 -14.37
N VAL A 83 -6.50 -12.48 -15.33
CA VAL A 83 -7.13 -13.15 -16.47
C VAL A 83 -6.47 -14.50 -16.76
N ARG A 84 -7.28 -15.52 -17.04
CA ARG A 84 -6.81 -16.80 -17.58
C ARG A 84 -6.77 -16.73 -19.10
N MET A 85 -5.64 -17.09 -19.67
CA MET A 85 -5.45 -17.14 -21.12
C MET A 85 -5.23 -18.57 -21.58
N SER A 86 -5.96 -18.98 -22.62
CA SER A 86 -5.62 -20.18 -23.36
C SER A 86 -4.47 -19.88 -24.32
N ARG A 87 -3.38 -20.67 -24.22
CA ARG A 87 -2.21 -20.60 -25.10
C ARG A 87 -2.57 -20.78 -26.58
N SER A 88 -3.53 -21.65 -26.88
CA SER A 88 -3.92 -21.92 -28.28
C SER A 88 -4.78 -20.81 -28.88
N VAL A 89 -5.57 -20.13 -28.07
CA VAL A 89 -6.46 -19.05 -28.51
C VAL A 89 -5.70 -17.73 -28.67
N HIS A 90 -4.75 -17.46 -27.76
CA HIS A 90 -4.06 -16.17 -27.70
C HIS A 90 -2.59 -16.26 -28.11
N ARG A 91 -2.25 -17.17 -29.03
CA ARG A 91 -0.85 -17.43 -29.43
C ARG A 91 -0.16 -16.17 -29.94
N ASP A 92 -0.80 -15.43 -30.84
CA ASP A 92 -0.18 -14.24 -31.44
C ASP A 92 0.11 -13.18 -30.38
N LEU A 93 -0.85 -12.90 -29.48
CA LEU A 93 -0.67 -11.96 -28.38
C LEU A 93 0.49 -12.37 -27.44
N LEU A 94 0.58 -13.66 -27.10
CA LEU A 94 1.68 -14.18 -26.27
C LEU A 94 3.04 -14.06 -26.98
N ARG A 95 3.09 -14.34 -28.28
CA ARG A 95 4.30 -14.19 -29.10
C ARG A 95 4.73 -12.73 -29.18
N ASP A 96 3.80 -11.81 -29.37
CA ASP A 96 4.07 -10.37 -29.45
C ASP A 96 4.65 -9.84 -28.13
N TRP A 97 4.30 -10.46 -27.00
CA TRP A 97 4.90 -10.18 -25.69
C TRP A 97 6.20 -10.95 -25.42
N GLY A 98 6.70 -11.74 -26.36
CA GLY A 98 7.89 -12.56 -26.16
C GLY A 98 7.70 -13.74 -25.21
N VAL A 99 6.46 -14.14 -24.92
CA VAL A 99 6.17 -15.33 -24.12
C VAL A 99 6.39 -16.58 -24.99
N PRO A 100 7.20 -17.56 -24.55
CA PRO A 100 7.48 -18.73 -25.37
C PRO A 100 6.22 -19.51 -25.77
N ASP A 101 6.16 -20.01 -27.01
CA ASP A 101 5.03 -20.82 -27.52
C ASP A 101 4.75 -22.09 -26.71
N ARG A 102 5.73 -22.54 -25.92
CA ARG A 102 5.62 -23.69 -25.01
C ARG A 102 5.15 -23.33 -23.60
N ALA A 103 4.91 -22.05 -23.29
CA ALA A 103 4.49 -21.60 -21.96
C ALA A 103 3.13 -22.22 -21.58
N THR A 104 3.13 -23.07 -20.56
CA THR A 104 1.92 -23.67 -19.97
C THR A 104 2.03 -23.62 -18.47
N MET A 105 0.95 -23.20 -17.81
CA MET A 105 0.89 -22.91 -16.38
C MET A 105 1.86 -21.79 -15.94
N TRP A 106 2.09 -20.80 -16.82
CA TRP A 106 2.95 -19.65 -16.54
C TRP A 106 2.12 -18.46 -16.07
N VAL A 107 2.71 -17.56 -15.30
CA VAL A 107 2.13 -16.25 -14.99
C VAL A 107 2.93 -15.16 -15.69
N VAL A 108 2.23 -14.29 -16.42
CA VAL A 108 2.80 -13.16 -17.16
C VAL A 108 2.22 -11.87 -16.60
N PHE A 109 3.08 -10.86 -16.38
CA PHE A 109 2.68 -9.55 -15.90
C PHE A 109 2.91 -8.50 -16.99
N ALA A 110 1.91 -7.67 -17.25
CA ALA A 110 1.98 -6.64 -18.28
C ALA A 110 1.24 -5.36 -17.85
N ASP A 111 1.52 -4.23 -18.48
CA ASP A 111 0.69 -3.03 -18.33
C ASP A 111 -0.50 -3.05 -19.30
N GLY A 112 -1.38 -2.04 -19.22
CA GLY A 112 -2.52 -1.91 -20.14
C GLY A 112 -2.14 -1.77 -21.62
N GLN A 113 -0.89 -1.43 -21.94
CA GLN A 113 -0.38 -1.35 -23.31
C GLN A 113 0.24 -2.67 -23.80
N GLY A 114 0.27 -3.71 -22.95
CA GLY A 114 0.87 -5.00 -23.27
C GLY A 114 2.40 -5.02 -23.11
N ARG A 115 3.00 -4.02 -22.46
CA ARG A 115 4.43 -4.08 -22.13
C ARG A 115 4.64 -4.97 -20.93
N LEU A 116 5.60 -5.89 -21.03
CA LEU A 116 5.93 -6.79 -19.93
C LEU A 116 6.51 -6.02 -18.74
N LEU A 117 6.04 -6.37 -17.54
CA LEU A 117 6.51 -5.81 -16.27
C LEU A 117 7.63 -6.67 -15.70
N GLY A 118 8.58 -7.05 -16.55
CA GLY A 118 9.68 -7.99 -16.33
C GLY A 118 9.37 -9.43 -16.75
N ASP A 119 10.22 -10.38 -16.34
CA ASP A 119 10.17 -11.75 -16.85
C ASP A 119 8.88 -12.51 -16.45
N PRO A 120 8.34 -13.34 -17.35
CA PRO A 120 7.30 -14.32 -17.01
C PRO A 120 7.77 -15.32 -15.94
N LEU A 121 6.86 -15.73 -15.06
CA LEU A 121 7.11 -16.76 -14.07
C LEU A 121 6.69 -18.13 -14.60
N GLY A 122 7.66 -19.03 -14.72
CA GLY A 122 7.44 -20.41 -15.17
C GLY A 122 6.65 -21.25 -14.16
N ALA A 123 6.15 -22.40 -14.60
CA ALA A 123 5.21 -23.22 -13.84
C ALA A 123 5.68 -23.59 -12.42
N THR A 124 6.94 -24.01 -12.26
CA THR A 124 7.50 -24.33 -10.94
C THR A 124 7.61 -23.10 -10.04
N GLY A 125 7.92 -21.93 -10.61
CA GLY A 125 7.98 -20.67 -9.84
C GLY A 125 6.59 -20.24 -9.37
N VAL A 126 5.56 -20.41 -10.21
CA VAL A 126 4.16 -20.12 -9.83
C VAL A 126 3.67 -21.08 -8.73
N ALA A 127 4.19 -22.30 -8.68
CA ALA A 127 3.83 -23.29 -7.65
C ALA A 127 4.37 -22.95 -6.25
N VAL A 128 5.30 -21.99 -6.14
CA VAL A 128 5.87 -21.53 -4.88
C VAL A 128 5.28 -20.16 -4.53
N ALA A 129 4.47 -20.10 -3.47
CA ALA A 129 3.76 -18.89 -3.07
C ALA A 129 4.68 -17.68 -2.86
N ASP A 130 5.83 -17.88 -2.21
CA ASP A 130 6.82 -16.82 -1.96
C ASP A 130 7.37 -16.25 -3.28
N SER A 131 7.78 -17.13 -4.20
CA SER A 131 8.30 -16.72 -5.51
C SER A 131 7.25 -15.98 -6.34
N LEU A 132 5.99 -16.45 -6.30
CA LEU A 132 4.88 -15.77 -6.98
C LEU A 132 4.61 -14.40 -6.37
N ALA A 133 4.48 -14.31 -5.04
CA ALA A 133 4.22 -13.04 -4.35
C ALA A 133 5.34 -12.01 -4.58
N GLN A 134 6.61 -12.44 -4.50
CA GLN A 134 7.76 -11.59 -4.80
C GLN A 134 7.74 -11.10 -6.25
N ARG A 135 7.42 -11.98 -7.20
CA ARG A 135 7.34 -11.59 -8.61
C ARG A 135 6.21 -10.59 -8.87
N MET A 136 5.06 -10.77 -8.21
CA MET A 136 3.93 -9.83 -8.26
C MET A 136 4.35 -8.46 -7.72
N ALA A 137 5.05 -8.40 -6.58
CA ALA A 137 5.53 -7.15 -5.99
C ALA A 137 6.50 -6.41 -6.92
N LEU A 138 7.49 -7.10 -7.47
CA LEU A 138 8.44 -6.50 -8.43
C LEU A 138 7.74 -6.00 -9.69
N SER A 139 6.77 -6.75 -10.22
CA SER A 139 6.00 -6.35 -11.40
C SER A 139 5.13 -5.12 -11.11
N PHE A 140 4.51 -5.06 -9.91
CA PHE A 140 3.73 -3.90 -9.49
C PHE A 140 4.62 -2.67 -9.27
N GLN A 141 5.82 -2.84 -8.72
CA GLN A 141 6.79 -1.75 -8.58
C GLN A 141 7.23 -1.20 -9.94
N ALA A 142 7.53 -2.07 -10.92
CA ALA A 142 7.85 -1.67 -12.28
C ALA A 142 6.69 -0.90 -12.94
N PHE A 143 5.45 -1.36 -12.71
CA PHE A 143 4.25 -0.67 -13.16
C PHE A 143 4.13 0.73 -12.56
N ARG A 144 4.25 0.87 -11.22
CA ARG A 144 4.16 2.16 -10.53
C ARG A 144 5.17 3.18 -11.06
N ARG A 145 6.41 2.75 -11.30
CA ARG A 145 7.44 3.62 -11.89
C ARG A 145 7.04 4.10 -13.28
N THR A 146 6.58 3.19 -14.14
CA THR A 146 6.15 3.52 -15.51
C THR A 146 4.93 4.45 -15.50
N LEU A 147 3.92 4.14 -14.68
CA LEU A 147 2.73 4.98 -14.50
C LEU A 147 3.13 6.39 -14.06
N PHE A 148 4.06 6.49 -13.12
CA PHE A 148 4.56 7.78 -12.67
C PHE A 148 5.24 8.55 -13.79
N ASP A 149 6.25 7.95 -14.43
CA ASP A 149 7.09 8.61 -15.42
C ASP A 149 6.30 9.06 -16.65
N GLU A 150 5.32 8.27 -17.10
CA GLU A 150 4.60 8.52 -18.35
C GLU A 150 3.27 9.27 -18.18
N VAL A 151 2.62 9.15 -17.01
CA VAL A 151 1.25 9.67 -16.84
C VAL A 151 1.17 10.73 -15.75
N LEU A 152 1.85 10.52 -14.62
CA LEU A 152 1.63 11.36 -13.43
C LEU A 152 2.63 12.50 -13.30
N ARG A 153 3.89 12.29 -13.69
CA ARG A 153 4.98 13.25 -13.51
C ARG A 153 4.66 14.59 -14.13
N GLU A 154 4.20 14.61 -15.39
CA GLU A 154 3.84 15.85 -16.08
C GLU A 154 2.72 16.60 -15.35
N LYS A 155 1.66 15.88 -14.96
CA LYS A 155 0.52 16.46 -14.23
C LYS A 155 0.91 17.09 -12.90
N LEU A 156 1.89 16.51 -12.19
CA LEU A 156 2.33 17.00 -10.88
C LEU A 156 3.40 18.10 -10.97
N THR A 157 4.14 18.17 -12.08
CA THR A 157 5.26 19.12 -12.24
C THR A 157 4.91 20.35 -13.07
N ASN A 158 4.00 20.23 -14.02
CA ASN A 158 3.58 21.35 -14.86
C ASN A 158 2.73 22.35 -14.04
N ALA A 159 3.11 23.63 -14.11
CA ALA A 159 2.43 24.71 -13.40
C ALA A 159 1.03 25.00 -13.97
N GLU A 160 0.80 24.70 -15.24
CA GLU A 160 -0.45 24.96 -15.97
C GLU A 160 -1.46 23.79 -15.85
N THR A 161 -1.10 22.71 -15.14
CA THR A 161 -2.03 21.58 -14.96
C THR A 161 -3.19 21.99 -14.08
N SER A 162 -4.41 21.62 -14.49
CA SER A 162 -5.62 21.93 -13.74
C SER A 162 -5.61 21.30 -12.34
N GLU A 163 -6.19 21.99 -11.36
CA GLU A 163 -6.32 21.50 -9.98
C GLU A 163 -7.06 20.14 -9.90
N ALA A 164 -8.03 19.91 -10.78
CA ALA A 164 -8.75 18.64 -10.88
C ALA A 164 -7.85 17.48 -11.36
N ASP A 165 -6.97 17.76 -12.33
CA ASP A 165 -6.00 16.77 -12.82
C ASP A 165 -4.93 16.46 -11.79
N ILE A 166 -4.44 17.48 -11.07
CA ILE A 166 -3.49 17.30 -9.96
C ILE A 166 -4.13 16.42 -8.88
N ARG A 167 -5.37 16.69 -8.46
CA ARG A 167 -6.08 15.85 -7.46
C ARG A 167 -6.28 14.42 -7.93
N THR A 168 -6.60 14.22 -9.19
CA THR A 168 -6.71 12.89 -9.80
C THR A 168 -5.37 12.15 -9.75
N ALA A 169 -4.28 12.81 -10.13
CA ALA A 169 -2.94 12.24 -10.09
C ALA A 169 -2.51 11.88 -8.66
N LEU A 170 -2.74 12.78 -7.69
CA LEU A 170 -2.49 12.51 -6.27
C LEU A 170 -3.33 11.35 -5.73
N GLY A 171 -4.57 11.19 -6.23
CA GLY A 171 -5.42 10.05 -5.91
C GLY A 171 -4.81 8.72 -6.34
N LEU A 172 -4.25 8.65 -7.55
CA LEU A 172 -3.54 7.47 -8.05
C LEU A 172 -2.26 7.20 -7.25
N VAL A 173 -1.48 8.25 -6.94
CA VAL A 173 -0.30 8.11 -6.07
C VAL A 173 -0.67 7.51 -4.71
N GLU A 174 -1.77 7.95 -4.11
CA GLU A 174 -2.26 7.44 -2.82
C GLU A 174 -2.78 5.99 -2.91
N GLU A 175 -3.62 5.67 -3.91
CA GLU A 175 -4.20 4.33 -4.08
C GLU A 175 -3.11 3.25 -4.29
N ASP A 176 -2.12 3.56 -5.13
CA ASP A 176 -1.07 2.64 -5.52
C ASP A 176 0.24 2.83 -4.73
N THR A 177 0.28 3.80 -3.82
CA THR A 177 1.46 4.08 -2.99
C THR A 177 2.71 4.27 -3.84
N ILE A 178 2.68 5.24 -4.76
CA ILE A 178 3.77 5.51 -5.71
C ILE A 178 4.86 6.34 -5.01
N THR A 179 5.78 5.65 -4.31
CA THR A 179 6.79 6.29 -3.45
C THR A 179 7.74 7.22 -4.20
N VAL A 180 8.03 6.97 -5.48
CA VAL A 180 8.86 7.84 -6.34
C VAL A 180 8.27 9.24 -6.58
N ALA A 181 7.03 9.49 -6.17
CA ALA A 181 6.37 10.78 -6.30
C ALA A 181 6.58 11.71 -5.10
N ASP A 182 7.18 11.24 -4.00
CA ASP A 182 7.26 11.96 -2.73
C ASP A 182 7.91 13.35 -2.85
N GLU A 183 9.11 13.45 -3.40
CA GLU A 183 9.82 14.72 -3.60
C GLU A 183 9.02 15.69 -4.49
N ILE A 184 8.38 15.19 -5.54
CA ILE A 184 7.55 16.02 -6.43
C ILE A 184 6.33 16.56 -5.68
N ILE A 185 5.71 15.77 -4.81
CA ILE A 185 4.58 16.23 -4.01
C ILE A 185 5.02 17.25 -2.96
N VAL A 186 6.22 17.09 -2.40
CA VAL A 186 6.83 18.11 -1.53
C VAL A 186 7.03 19.43 -2.30
N GLU A 187 7.55 19.39 -3.53
CA GLU A 187 7.69 20.59 -4.36
C GLU A 187 6.33 21.19 -4.76
N LEU A 188 5.31 20.35 -5.02
CA LEU A 188 3.95 20.80 -5.31
C LEU A 188 3.37 21.63 -4.15
N LEU A 189 3.62 21.24 -2.90
CA LEU A 189 3.13 21.95 -1.70
C LEU A 189 3.78 23.33 -1.49
N LYS A 190 4.93 23.58 -2.13
CA LYS A 190 5.65 24.87 -2.10
C LYS A 190 5.10 25.88 -3.11
N ARG A 191 4.21 25.48 -4.02
CA ARG A 191 3.57 26.42 -4.95
C ARG A 191 2.77 27.46 -4.18
N GLU A 192 2.92 28.73 -4.58
CA GLU A 192 2.20 29.86 -3.97
C GLU A 192 0.67 29.73 -4.13
N LYS A 193 0.24 29.19 -5.27
CA LYS A 193 -1.17 29.00 -5.62
C LYS A 193 -1.45 27.51 -5.73
N LEU A 194 -2.06 26.96 -4.68
CA LEU A 194 -2.59 25.61 -4.65
C LEU A 194 -3.92 25.66 -3.90
N GLU A 195 -5.01 25.18 -4.50
CA GLU A 195 -6.30 25.12 -3.83
C GLU A 195 -6.23 24.28 -2.55
N ASP A 196 -6.97 24.66 -1.50
CA ASP A 196 -6.98 23.96 -0.21
C ASP A 196 -7.33 22.48 -0.34
N ALA A 197 -8.26 22.14 -1.24
CA ALA A 197 -8.63 20.74 -1.51
C ALA A 197 -7.46 19.94 -2.11
N THR A 198 -6.67 20.56 -2.97
CA THR A 198 -5.48 19.93 -3.58
C THR A 198 -4.34 19.84 -2.59
N ARG A 199 -4.11 20.87 -1.78
CA ARG A 199 -3.16 20.84 -0.66
C ARG A 199 -3.48 19.71 0.31
N ALA A 200 -4.74 19.59 0.74
CA ALA A 200 -5.19 18.53 1.63
C ALA A 200 -4.98 17.14 1.02
N LYS A 201 -5.20 16.99 -0.29
CA LYS A 201 -4.96 15.74 -1.01
C LYS A 201 -3.46 15.41 -1.10
N ALA A 202 -2.60 16.40 -1.34
CA ALA A 202 -1.15 16.22 -1.35
C ALA A 202 -0.61 15.80 0.02
N VAL A 203 -1.09 16.43 1.10
CA VAL A 203 -0.78 16.05 2.49
C VAL A 203 -1.26 14.62 2.79
N SER A 204 -2.46 14.23 2.33
CA SER A 204 -2.95 12.84 2.45
C SER A 204 -2.05 11.84 1.72
N ALA A 205 -1.64 12.18 0.49
CA ALA A 205 -0.75 11.34 -0.31
C ALA A 205 0.61 11.15 0.39
N LEU A 206 1.25 12.22 0.86
CA LEU A 206 2.52 12.13 1.61
C LEU A 206 2.40 11.19 2.82
N ALA A 207 1.30 11.29 3.58
CA ALA A 207 1.11 10.42 4.74
C ALA A 207 0.96 8.96 4.34
N LYS A 208 0.27 8.69 3.22
CA LYS A 208 0.16 7.34 2.67
C LYS A 208 1.49 6.78 2.18
N LEU A 209 2.35 7.60 1.58
CA LEU A 209 3.67 7.20 1.11
C LEU A 209 4.60 6.86 2.29
N SER A 210 4.54 7.63 3.38
CA SER A 210 5.34 7.39 4.59
C SER A 210 6.86 7.24 4.34
N SER A 211 7.36 7.78 3.22
CA SER A 211 8.78 7.87 2.94
C SER A 211 9.42 8.96 3.79
N LYS A 212 10.76 8.95 3.87
CA LYS A 212 11.49 9.95 4.66
C LYS A 212 11.18 11.39 4.21
N PRO A 213 11.27 11.77 2.92
CA PRO A 213 10.92 13.12 2.47
C PRO A 213 9.48 13.50 2.81
N ALA A 214 8.55 12.56 2.67
CA ALA A 214 7.14 12.78 2.98
C ALA A 214 6.89 13.03 4.47
N VAL A 215 7.52 12.23 5.35
CA VAL A 215 7.39 12.38 6.80
C VAL A 215 8.03 13.67 7.29
N GLU A 216 9.21 14.03 6.77
CA GLU A 216 9.90 15.28 7.11
C GLU A 216 9.07 16.52 6.72
N GLU A 217 8.47 16.52 5.54
CA GLU A 217 7.62 17.63 5.09
C GLU A 217 6.32 17.72 5.92
N LEU A 218 5.67 16.60 6.22
CA LEU A 218 4.50 16.58 7.11
C LEU A 218 4.84 17.08 8.51
N PHE A 219 6.00 16.71 9.04
CA PHE A 219 6.49 17.19 10.32
C PHE A 219 6.73 18.70 10.31
N ARG A 220 7.39 19.22 9.26
CA ARG A 220 7.60 20.66 9.06
C ARG A 220 6.28 21.42 9.03
N LEU A 221 5.28 20.93 8.30
CA LEU A 221 3.95 21.54 8.21
C LEU A 221 3.21 21.48 9.55
N ALA A 222 3.31 20.37 10.28
CA ALA A 222 2.73 20.23 11.62
C ALA A 222 3.35 21.24 12.62
N LEU A 223 4.67 21.49 12.55
CA LEU A 223 5.33 22.54 13.34
C LEU A 223 4.84 23.95 12.97
N ALA A 224 4.51 24.16 11.70
CA ALA A 224 3.87 25.39 11.23
C ALA A 224 2.36 25.47 11.59
N LYS A 225 1.86 24.54 12.42
CA LYS A 225 0.47 24.45 12.87
C LYS A 225 -0.54 24.17 11.76
N ASP A 226 -0.11 23.50 10.69
CA ASP A 226 -1.04 22.95 9.70
C ASP A 226 -1.83 21.79 10.33
N ALA A 227 -3.14 21.98 10.48
CA ALA A 227 -4.02 21.02 11.13
C ALA A 227 -4.13 19.71 10.33
N ALA A 228 -4.17 19.79 9.00
CA ALA A 228 -4.25 18.61 8.14
C ALA A 228 -2.96 17.81 8.21
N ALA A 229 -1.79 18.46 8.16
CA ALA A 229 -0.51 17.77 8.31
C ALA A 229 -0.37 17.12 9.69
N THR A 230 -0.79 17.80 10.75
CA THR A 230 -0.78 17.25 12.12
C THR A 230 -1.60 15.97 12.23
N GLU A 231 -2.84 15.98 11.70
CA GLU A 231 -3.70 14.80 11.70
C GLU A 231 -3.10 13.66 10.87
N ARG A 232 -2.54 13.98 9.69
CA ARG A 232 -2.02 13.01 8.73
C ARG A 232 -0.68 12.42 9.15
N LEU A 233 0.17 13.18 9.83
CA LEU A 233 1.41 12.69 10.42
C LEU A 233 1.15 11.58 11.45
N GLY A 234 0.01 11.63 12.17
CA GLY A 234 -0.42 10.54 13.06
C GLY A 234 -0.95 9.28 12.35
N LYS A 235 -1.06 9.30 11.02
CA LYS A 235 -1.58 8.19 10.18
C LYS A 235 -0.51 7.55 9.28
N ILE A 236 0.76 7.96 9.40
CA ILE A 236 1.88 7.33 8.69
C ILE A 236 2.07 5.87 9.13
N THR A 237 2.81 5.09 8.35
CA THR A 237 3.16 3.72 8.72
C THR A 237 4.10 3.70 9.94
N PRO A 238 4.18 2.57 10.68
CA PRO A 238 5.17 2.40 11.73
C PRO A 238 6.62 2.58 11.24
N THR A 239 6.93 2.19 10.00
CA THR A 239 8.24 2.45 9.38
C THR A 239 8.49 3.93 9.13
N GLY A 240 7.48 4.68 8.68
CA GLY A 240 7.57 6.14 8.56
C GLY A 240 7.77 6.83 9.90
N ALA A 241 7.18 6.30 10.98
CA ALA A 241 7.33 6.83 12.33
C ALA A 241 8.77 6.73 12.86
N GLU A 242 9.60 5.81 12.37
CA GLU A 242 11.01 5.75 12.75
C GLU A 242 11.79 7.00 12.34
N TYR A 243 11.40 7.68 11.25
CA TYR A 243 12.04 8.92 10.82
C TYR A 243 11.83 10.08 11.81
N LEU A 244 10.87 9.97 12.74
CA LEU A 244 10.59 10.98 13.77
C LEU A 244 11.36 10.72 15.08
N LEU A 245 12.06 9.59 15.22
CA LEU A 245 12.81 9.28 16.45
C LEU A 245 13.94 10.28 16.75
N PRO A 246 14.72 10.78 15.78
CA PRO A 246 15.73 11.81 16.04
C PRO A 246 15.12 13.08 16.66
N GLU A 247 13.95 13.49 16.18
CA GLU A 247 13.22 14.67 16.69
C GLU A 247 12.62 14.43 18.08
N LEU A 248 12.24 13.19 18.38
CA LEU A 248 11.79 12.79 19.71
C LEU A 248 12.94 12.79 20.74
N GLU A 249 14.10 12.26 20.36
CA GLU A 249 15.27 12.07 21.23
C GLU A 249 16.08 13.37 21.42
N GLY A 250 16.27 14.15 20.35
CA GLY A 250 17.16 15.32 20.33
C GLY A 250 16.49 16.65 19.98
N GLY A 251 15.23 16.65 19.59
CA GLY A 251 14.51 17.86 19.17
C GLY A 251 14.21 18.82 20.31
N LYS A 252 13.92 20.08 19.93
CA LYS A 252 13.41 21.12 20.84
C LYS A 252 12.05 20.70 21.42
N ALA A 253 11.60 21.36 22.49
CA ALA A 253 10.36 21.00 23.17
C ALA A 253 9.14 20.89 22.22
N ALA A 254 8.97 21.84 21.29
CA ALA A 254 7.88 21.81 20.32
C ALA A 254 8.02 20.65 19.30
N GLU A 255 9.23 20.45 18.76
CA GLU A 255 9.56 19.33 17.85
C GLU A 255 9.26 17.99 18.51
N ARG A 256 9.72 17.82 19.75
CA ARG A 256 9.49 16.63 20.57
C ARG A 256 8.01 16.33 20.78
N ILE A 257 7.19 17.33 21.10
CA ILE A 257 5.75 17.15 21.35
C ILE A 257 5.03 16.71 20.07
N VAL A 258 5.37 17.32 18.93
CA VAL A 258 4.79 16.94 17.62
C VAL A 258 5.22 15.52 17.24
N ALA A 259 6.52 15.22 17.33
CA ALA A 259 7.07 13.90 17.03
C ALA A 259 6.44 12.83 17.94
N TYR A 260 6.39 13.06 19.26
CA TYR A 260 5.77 12.17 20.23
C TYR A 260 4.30 11.89 19.90
N THR A 261 3.53 12.94 19.62
CA THR A 261 2.10 12.82 19.30
C THR A 261 1.89 11.97 18.05
N ALA A 262 2.69 12.21 17.01
CA ALA A 262 2.63 11.45 15.77
C ALA A 262 2.99 9.97 15.96
N VAL A 263 4.15 9.67 16.56
CA VAL A 263 4.62 8.28 16.71
C VAL A 263 3.72 7.46 17.63
N VAL A 264 3.15 8.07 18.68
CA VAL A 264 2.19 7.39 19.56
C VAL A 264 0.90 7.05 18.81
N ALA A 265 0.42 7.96 17.96
CA ALA A 265 -0.79 7.74 17.16
C ALA A 265 -0.57 6.68 16.07
N SER A 266 0.50 6.80 15.27
CA SER A 266 0.77 5.90 14.14
C SER A 266 1.08 4.46 14.60
N CYS A 267 1.84 4.31 15.69
CA CYS A 267 2.19 3.01 16.26
C CYS A 267 1.16 2.49 17.28
N LYS A 268 0.04 3.20 17.48
CA LYS A 268 -1.04 2.84 18.41
C LYS A 268 -0.55 2.55 19.84
N ILE A 269 0.43 3.34 20.31
CA ILE A 269 1.03 3.16 21.63
C ILE A 269 0.02 3.60 22.70
N LYS A 270 -0.26 2.72 23.65
CA LYS A 270 -1.19 2.99 24.75
C LYS A 270 -0.55 3.93 25.79
N SER A 271 -1.42 4.56 26.59
CA SER A 271 -1.03 5.40 27.73
C SER A 271 -0.20 6.63 27.34
N ARG A 272 -0.67 7.35 26.29
CA ARG A 272 -0.11 8.64 25.87
C ARG A 272 -0.03 9.60 27.06
N LYS A 273 1.12 10.23 27.24
CA LYS A 273 1.32 11.32 28.20
C LYS A 273 0.72 12.62 27.65
N PRO A 274 0.06 13.42 28.49
CA PRO A 274 -0.50 14.69 28.06
C PRO A 274 0.62 15.70 27.82
N GLU A 275 0.32 16.84 27.20
CA GLU A 275 1.34 17.82 26.81
C GLU A 275 2.08 18.41 28.02
N GLU A 276 1.38 18.59 29.13
CA GLU A 276 1.93 19.12 30.39
C GLU A 276 2.98 18.20 31.02
N PHE A 277 3.04 16.92 30.62
CA PHE A 277 4.09 16.00 31.04
C PHE A 277 5.48 16.52 30.65
N TRP A 278 5.61 17.11 29.45
CA TRP A 278 6.88 17.53 28.88
C TRP A 278 7.44 18.80 29.51
N THR A 279 6.61 19.56 30.23
CA THR A 279 7.01 20.78 30.94
C THR A 279 7.11 20.57 32.46
N SER A 280 6.29 19.68 33.03
CA SER A 280 6.20 19.49 34.48
C SER A 280 7.11 18.40 35.04
N GLN A 281 7.49 17.41 34.24
CA GLN A 281 8.23 16.25 34.74
C GLN A 281 9.75 16.44 34.67
N PRO A 282 10.52 15.85 35.61
CA PRO A 282 11.98 15.86 35.56
C PRO A 282 12.52 15.24 34.26
N ALA A 283 13.66 15.73 33.77
CA ALA A 283 14.30 15.26 32.53
C ALA A 283 14.46 13.73 32.47
N LYS A 284 14.89 13.11 33.57
CA LYS A 284 15.04 11.64 33.69
C LYS A 284 13.72 10.89 33.42
N THR A 285 12.59 11.43 33.86
CA THR A 285 11.26 10.83 33.62
C THR A 285 10.84 11.00 32.16
N GLN A 286 11.18 12.13 31.54
CA GLN A 286 10.93 12.37 30.12
C GLN A 286 11.79 11.43 29.25
N GLU A 287 13.07 11.26 29.58
CA GLU A 287 13.99 10.34 28.91
C GLU A 287 13.50 8.89 28.97
N ALA A 288 13.03 8.43 30.14
CA ALA A 288 12.47 7.09 30.29
C ALA A 288 11.21 6.87 29.41
N GLU A 289 10.37 7.90 29.27
CA GLU A 289 9.22 7.85 28.37
C GLU A 289 9.64 7.84 26.89
N ILE A 290 10.64 8.65 26.50
CA ILE A 290 11.22 8.65 25.16
C ILE A 290 11.80 7.27 24.83
N GLU A 291 12.56 6.66 25.73
CA GLU A 291 13.15 5.33 25.53
C GLU A 291 12.05 4.27 25.35
N ARG A 292 11.00 4.31 26.18
CA ARG A 292 9.85 3.39 26.09
C ARG A 292 9.15 3.52 24.74
N VAL A 293 8.86 4.74 24.29
CA VAL A 293 8.21 4.98 23.00
C VAL A 293 9.11 4.57 21.84
N SER A 294 10.39 4.90 21.87
CA SER A 294 11.34 4.56 20.81
C SER A 294 11.48 3.05 20.63
N LYS A 295 11.54 2.27 21.72
CA LYS A 295 11.51 0.80 21.66
C LYS A 295 10.21 0.28 21.04
N ALA A 296 9.08 0.87 21.40
CA ALA A 296 7.78 0.46 20.86
C ALA A 296 7.64 0.79 19.36
N VAL A 297 8.14 1.94 18.91
CA VAL A 297 8.16 2.35 17.50
C VAL A 297 9.03 1.38 16.69
N LYS A 298 10.27 1.11 17.12
CA LYS A 298 11.17 0.17 16.42
C LYS A 298 10.55 -1.23 16.28
N LYS A 299 9.95 -1.74 17.36
CA LYS A 299 9.23 -3.03 17.32
C LYS A 299 8.01 -3.01 16.39
N ALA A 300 7.25 -1.92 16.37
CA ALA A 300 6.11 -1.77 15.47
C ALA A 300 6.55 -1.69 14.00
N ALA A 301 7.67 -1.01 13.72
CA ALA A 301 8.27 -0.92 12.40
C ALA A 301 8.80 -2.27 11.91
N GLU A 302 9.53 -3.01 12.75
CA GLU A 302 10.00 -4.38 12.48
C GLU A 302 8.83 -5.30 12.12
N ASN A 303 7.79 -5.37 12.98
CA ASN A 303 6.59 -6.16 12.69
C ASN A 303 5.92 -5.73 11.38
N TRP A 304 5.89 -4.43 11.09
CA TRP A 304 5.29 -3.93 9.86
C TRP A 304 6.10 -4.37 8.64
N ARG A 305 7.44 -4.31 8.70
CA ARG A 305 8.31 -4.78 7.62
C ARG A 305 8.09 -6.24 7.31
N ASP A 306 8.09 -7.10 8.33
CA ASP A 306 7.93 -8.55 8.18
C ASP A 306 6.60 -8.93 7.48
N HIS A 307 5.55 -8.14 7.67
CA HIS A 307 4.22 -8.45 7.16
C HIS A 307 3.85 -7.70 5.88
N TYR A 308 4.41 -6.50 5.65
CA TYR A 308 3.92 -5.58 4.63
C TYR A 308 4.98 -5.04 3.68
N GLU A 309 6.24 -4.87 4.10
CA GLU A 309 7.29 -4.28 3.25
C GLU A 309 7.53 -5.04 1.94
N PRO A 310 7.43 -6.38 1.86
CA PRO A 310 7.52 -7.09 0.58
C PRO A 310 6.46 -6.69 -0.45
N TYR A 311 5.41 -5.97 -0.04
CA TYR A 311 4.25 -5.60 -0.87
C TYR A 311 4.11 -4.08 -1.09
N TYR A 312 4.98 -3.27 -0.47
CA TYR A 312 4.98 -1.81 -0.54
C TYR A 312 6.12 -1.30 -1.41
#